data_AF-A0A7Z9C8B3-F1
#
_entry.id   AF-A0A7Z9C8B3-F1
#
_cell.length_a   1.000
_cell.length_b   1.000
_cell.length_c   1.000
_cell.angle_alpha   90.00
_cell.angle_beta   90.00
_cell.angle_gamma   90.00
#
_symmetry.space_group_name_H-M   'P 1'
#
loop_
_entity.id
_entity.type
_entity.pdbx_description
1 polymer ?
#
loop_
_entity_poly.entity_id
_entity_poly.type
_entity_poly.pdbx_seq_one_letter_code
_entity_poly.pdbx_strand_id
1 'polypeptide(L)'
;MADQIEITSVEQALGIVALGKFAEKAALTDEAKTLVKRARMYLEAHMSPGDRRVVGDDLATVSRQKTSERYVIRDEKAFGDWLEEERKVPEVWQMRVHKSFTSPAYLASLKTSLDAEGNGEIPPGVEIEESGGYVTSRLSDKQMKNMEAAVESARRLNAAWSAFNAEFRAIESETESNTENDETSEEGETK
;
A
#
# COMPACT_ATOMS: atom_id res chain seq x y z
N MET A 1 -14.00 -2.14 21.12
CA MET A 1 -12.81 -2.48 20.31
C MET A 1 -13.22 -2.26 18.87
N ALA A 2 -12.53 -1.42 18.11
CA ALA A 2 -12.85 -1.24 16.69
C ALA A 2 -12.52 -2.56 15.95
N ASP A 3 -13.49 -3.13 15.25
CA ASP A 3 -13.28 -4.28 14.38
C ASP A 3 -12.15 -3.95 13.39
N GLN A 4 -11.04 -4.69 13.48
CA GLN A 4 -9.98 -4.54 12.51
C GLN A 4 -10.45 -5.15 11.20
N ILE A 5 -10.42 -4.36 10.12
CA ILE A 5 -10.72 -4.85 8.78
C ILE A 5 -9.71 -5.94 8.41
N GLU A 6 -10.19 -7.18 8.32
CA GLU A 6 -9.39 -8.31 7.82
C GLU A 6 -9.32 -8.29 6.29
N ILE A 7 -8.15 -8.66 5.76
CA ILE A 7 -7.90 -8.76 4.32
C ILE A 7 -8.01 -10.23 3.96
N THR A 8 -9.07 -10.60 3.24
CA THR A 8 -9.42 -12.00 2.98
C THR A 8 -9.19 -12.42 1.53
N SER A 9 -8.90 -11.48 0.63
CA SER A 9 -8.68 -11.75 -0.79
C SER A 9 -7.66 -10.82 -1.43
N VAL A 10 -7.10 -11.28 -2.56
CA VAL A 10 -6.17 -10.50 -3.39
C VAL A 10 -6.89 -9.29 -3.99
N GLU A 11 -8.13 -9.43 -4.44
CA GLU A 11 -8.95 -8.36 -5.03
C GLU A 11 -9.19 -7.24 -4.03
N GLN A 12 -9.52 -7.57 -2.79
CA GLN A 12 -9.68 -6.60 -1.70
C GLN A 12 -8.36 -5.87 -1.42
N ALA A 13 -7.24 -6.61 -1.34
CA ALA A 13 -5.93 -6.03 -1.10
C ALA A 13 -5.48 -5.09 -2.24
N LEU A 14 -5.74 -5.47 -3.50
CA LEU A 14 -5.51 -4.64 -4.68
C LEU A 14 -6.31 -3.33 -4.60
N GLY A 15 -7.58 -3.40 -4.23
CA GLY A 15 -8.45 -2.24 -4.01
C GLY A 15 -7.91 -1.30 -2.93
N ILE A 16 -7.52 -1.84 -1.78
CA ILE A 16 -6.96 -1.07 -0.66
C ILE A 16 -5.67 -0.34 -1.06
N VAL A 17 -4.74 -1.01 -1.76
CA VAL A 17 -3.48 -0.39 -2.21
C VAL A 17 -3.72 0.69 -3.27
N ALA A 18 -4.70 0.51 -4.15
CA ALA A 18 -5.11 1.51 -5.13
C ALA A 18 -5.70 2.76 -4.45
N LEU A 19 -6.66 2.57 -3.55
CA LEU A 19 -7.29 3.65 -2.77
C LEU A 19 -6.27 4.37 -1.89
N GLY A 20 -5.36 3.63 -1.26
CA GLY A 20 -4.27 4.23 -0.48
C GLY A 20 -3.42 5.20 -1.29
N LYS A 21 -3.06 4.84 -2.53
CA LYS A 21 -2.28 5.72 -3.41
C LYS A 21 -3.04 6.98 -3.82
N PHE A 22 -4.34 6.83 -4.08
CA PHE A 22 -5.21 7.96 -4.35
C PHE A 22 -5.31 8.89 -3.13
N ALA A 23 -5.53 8.33 -1.94
CA ALA A 23 -5.72 9.08 -0.71
C ALA A 23 -4.43 9.64 -0.10
N GLU A 24 -3.23 9.13 -0.43
CA GLU A 24 -1.96 9.79 -0.11
C GLU A 24 -1.93 11.25 -0.61
N LYS A 25 -2.53 11.53 -1.78
CA LYS A 25 -2.71 12.90 -2.30
C LYS A 25 -3.67 13.73 -1.45
N ALA A 26 -4.62 13.09 -0.79
CA ALA A 26 -5.67 13.71 0.04
C ALA A 26 -5.36 13.67 1.55
N ALA A 27 -4.15 13.22 1.94
CA ALA A 27 -3.73 12.88 3.29
C ALA A 27 -4.49 11.67 3.92
N LEU A 28 -3.72 10.69 4.39
CA LEU A 28 -4.23 9.49 5.05
C LEU A 28 -4.12 9.59 6.58
N THR A 29 -5.10 9.02 7.28
CA THR A 29 -5.00 8.72 8.71
C THR A 29 -4.02 7.59 8.98
N ASP A 30 -3.53 7.46 10.22
CA ASP A 30 -2.56 6.41 10.56
C ASP A 30 -3.14 5.00 10.53
N GLU A 31 -4.42 4.86 10.86
CA GLU A 31 -5.17 3.60 10.71
C GLU A 31 -5.23 3.18 9.24
N ALA A 32 -5.54 4.12 8.34
CA ALA A 32 -5.59 3.84 6.91
C ALA A 32 -4.20 3.51 6.34
N LYS A 33 -3.14 4.19 6.77
CA LYS A 33 -1.75 3.83 6.42
C LYS A 33 -1.42 2.40 6.86
N THR A 34 -1.85 2.01 8.06
CA THR A 34 -1.64 0.66 8.59
C THR A 34 -2.38 -0.40 7.78
N LEU A 35 -3.61 -0.12 7.35
CA LEU A 35 -4.37 -1.01 6.48
C LEU A 35 -3.72 -1.15 5.09
N VAL A 36 -3.26 -0.05 4.49
CA VAL A 36 -2.51 -0.07 3.22
C VAL A 36 -1.22 -0.90 3.35
N LYS A 37 -0.49 -0.76 4.47
CA LYS A 37 0.71 -1.54 4.73
C LYS A 37 0.40 -3.04 4.80
N ARG A 38 -0.65 -3.43 5.53
CA ARG A 38 -1.11 -4.84 5.61
C ARG A 38 -1.51 -5.39 4.23
N ALA A 39 -2.22 -4.60 3.43
CA ALA A 39 -2.60 -4.98 2.08
C ALA A 39 -1.39 -5.21 1.16
N ARG A 40 -0.35 -4.38 1.26
CA ARG A 40 0.91 -4.60 0.51
C ARG A 40 1.57 -5.91 0.92
N MET A 41 1.72 -6.18 2.21
CA MET A 41 2.31 -7.43 2.71
C MET A 41 1.51 -8.65 2.23
N TYR A 42 0.18 -8.57 2.28
CA TYR A 42 -0.68 -9.63 1.75
C TYR A 42 -0.42 -9.87 0.26
N LEU A 43 -0.35 -8.81 -0.55
CA LEU A 43 -0.05 -8.93 -1.99
C LEU A 43 1.37 -9.45 -2.25
N GLU A 44 2.35 -9.09 -1.43
CA GLU A 44 3.72 -9.62 -1.53
C GLU A 44 3.77 -11.13 -1.27
N ALA A 45 2.88 -11.67 -0.44
CA ALA A 45 2.78 -13.11 -0.22
C ALA A 45 2.01 -13.85 -1.34
N HIS A 46 1.13 -13.18 -2.08
CA HIS A 46 0.17 -13.83 -3.00
C HIS A 46 0.34 -13.49 -4.48
N MET A 47 1.04 -12.41 -4.85
CA MET A 47 1.39 -12.10 -6.24
C MET A 47 2.75 -12.66 -6.58
N SER A 48 3.01 -13.12 -7.81
CA SER A 48 4.35 -13.51 -8.23
C SER A 48 5.22 -12.28 -8.54
N PRO A 49 6.56 -12.32 -8.34
CA PRO A 49 7.43 -11.21 -8.73
C PRO A 49 7.32 -10.89 -10.22
N GLY A 50 7.08 -9.62 -10.57
CA GLY A 50 6.82 -9.17 -11.93
C GLY A 50 5.34 -9.13 -12.32
N ASP A 51 4.44 -9.64 -11.48
CA ASP A 51 3.00 -9.59 -11.75
C ASP A 51 2.49 -8.15 -11.78
N ARG A 52 1.57 -7.92 -12.72
CA ARG A 52 0.84 -6.66 -12.87
C ARG A 52 -0.65 -6.96 -12.96
N ARG A 53 -1.46 -6.27 -12.16
CA ARG A 53 -2.92 -6.38 -12.17
C ARG A 53 -3.56 -5.00 -12.30
N VAL A 54 -4.64 -4.94 -13.08
CA VAL A 54 -5.51 -3.78 -13.17
C VAL A 54 -6.64 -3.97 -12.18
N VAL A 55 -6.93 -2.93 -11.40
CA VAL A 55 -7.96 -2.94 -10.36
C VAL A 55 -9.21 -2.26 -10.89
N GLY A 56 -10.36 -2.94 -10.77
CA GLY A 56 -11.62 -2.50 -11.36
C GLY A 56 -11.54 -2.31 -12.88
N ASP A 57 -12.50 -1.57 -13.43
CA ASP A 57 -12.53 -1.19 -14.85
C ASP A 57 -11.54 -0.04 -15.13
N ASP A 58 -10.23 -0.33 -15.03
CA ASP A 58 -9.16 0.65 -15.26
C ASP A 58 -9.14 1.81 -14.23
N LEU A 59 -9.30 1.48 -12.94
CA LEU A 59 -9.17 2.44 -11.85
C LEU A 59 -7.73 2.58 -11.36
N ALA A 60 -6.96 1.49 -11.35
CA ALA A 60 -5.57 1.52 -10.95
C ALA A 60 -4.77 0.38 -11.56
N THR A 61 -3.44 0.56 -11.62
CA THR A 61 -2.51 -0.56 -11.81
C THR A 61 -1.74 -0.80 -10.52
N VAL A 62 -1.75 -2.06 -10.05
CA VAL A 62 -0.89 -2.54 -8.98
C VAL A 62 0.07 -3.57 -9.55
N SER A 63 1.36 -3.45 -9.22
CA SER A 63 2.41 -4.34 -9.70
C SER A 63 3.29 -4.80 -8.54
N ARG A 64 3.64 -6.08 -8.53
CA ARG A 64 4.75 -6.59 -7.73
C ARG A 64 6.01 -6.48 -8.57
N GLN A 65 7.00 -5.74 -8.10
CA GLN A 65 8.27 -5.64 -8.80
C GLN A 65 8.95 -7.01 -8.87
N LYS A 66 9.79 -7.21 -9.89
CA LYS A 66 10.64 -8.40 -9.95
C LYS A 66 11.55 -8.43 -8.72
N THR A 67 11.92 -9.64 -8.29
CA THR A 67 13.00 -9.78 -7.32
C THR A 67 14.25 -9.16 -7.93
N SER A 68 14.95 -8.36 -7.13
CA SER A 68 16.28 -7.86 -7.47
C SER A 68 17.24 -8.32 -6.41
N GLU A 69 18.46 -8.63 -6.81
CA GLU A 69 19.55 -8.82 -5.86
C GLU A 69 19.83 -7.50 -5.15
N ARG A 70 19.88 -7.56 -3.83
CA ARG A 70 20.33 -6.47 -2.97
C ARG A 70 21.58 -6.93 -2.26
N TYR A 71 22.63 -6.14 -2.39
CA TYR A 71 23.86 -6.32 -1.65
C TYR A 71 23.65 -5.76 -0.24
N VAL A 72 24.01 -6.56 0.76
CA VAL A 72 23.91 -6.21 2.18
C VAL A 72 25.25 -6.46 2.85
N ILE A 73 25.75 -5.46 3.56
CA ILE A 73 26.96 -5.60 4.36
C ILE A 73 26.56 -6.32 5.66
N ARG A 74 27.10 -7.53 5.86
CA ARG A 74 26.91 -8.32 7.09
C ARG A 74 28.07 -8.17 8.06
N ASP A 75 29.26 -7.98 7.52
CA ASP A 75 30.48 -7.74 8.29
C ASP A 75 31.17 -6.49 7.75
N GLU A 76 30.91 -5.36 8.41
CA GLU A 76 31.50 -4.07 8.04
C GLU A 76 33.03 -4.08 8.21
N LYS A 77 33.57 -4.89 9.12
CA LYS A 77 35.00 -4.95 9.38
C LYS A 77 35.70 -5.72 8.28
N ALA A 78 35.22 -6.92 7.94
CA ALA A 78 35.79 -7.71 6.83
C ALA A 78 35.72 -6.94 5.50
N PHE A 79 34.62 -6.22 5.26
CA PHE A 79 34.48 -5.39 4.07
C PHE A 79 35.41 -4.16 4.08
N GLY A 80 35.59 -3.52 5.24
CA GLY A 80 36.54 -2.42 5.41
C GLY A 80 37.99 -2.85 5.21
N ASP A 81 38.39 -3.96 5.84
CA ASP A 81 39.74 -4.53 5.74
C ASP A 81 40.05 -4.89 4.28
N TRP A 82 39.11 -5.51 3.56
CA TRP A 82 39.24 -5.82 2.13
C TRP A 82 39.43 -4.56 1.26
N LEU A 83 38.67 -3.48 1.52
CA LEU A 83 38.83 -2.21 0.80
C LEU A 83 40.21 -1.57 1.03
N GLU A 84 40.75 -1.71 2.23
CA GLU A 84 42.08 -1.19 2.59
C GLU A 84 43.21 -2.02 1.98
N GLU A 85 43.04 -3.36 1.92
CA GLU A 85 44.03 -4.30 1.38
C GLU A 85 44.10 -4.28 -0.15
N GLU A 86 42.98 -4.24 -0.86
CA GLU A 86 42.96 -4.34 -2.33
C GLU A 86 43.60 -3.14 -3.04
N ARG A 87 43.71 -1.95 -2.41
CA ARG A 87 44.38 -0.72 -2.90
C ARG A 87 44.20 -0.34 -4.39
N LYS A 88 43.25 -0.95 -5.11
CA LYS A 88 42.89 -0.70 -6.51
C LYS A 88 41.53 -0.03 -6.65
N VAL A 89 40.88 0.30 -5.54
CA VAL A 89 39.64 1.08 -5.58
C VAL A 89 40.02 2.52 -5.96
N PRO A 90 39.54 3.07 -7.11
CA PRO A 90 39.96 4.39 -7.60
C PRO A 90 39.78 5.49 -6.54
N GLU A 91 40.58 6.56 -6.53
CA GLU A 91 40.54 7.63 -5.49
C GLU A 91 39.14 8.22 -5.23
N VAL A 92 38.26 8.22 -6.24
CA VAL A 92 36.85 8.64 -6.12
C VAL A 92 36.08 7.82 -5.06
N TRP A 93 36.54 6.60 -4.78
CA TRP A 93 35.97 5.63 -3.84
C TRP A 93 36.54 5.79 -2.43
N GLN A 94 37.75 6.36 -2.30
CA GLN A 94 38.39 6.66 -1.01
C GLN A 94 37.81 7.94 -0.36
N MET A 95 37.30 8.87 -1.16
CA MET A 95 36.89 10.21 -0.72
C MET A 95 35.60 10.27 0.12
N ARG A 96 34.87 9.17 0.34
CA ARG A 96 33.66 9.16 1.18
C ARG A 96 33.56 7.92 2.06
N VAL A 97 34.49 7.79 3.00
CA VAL A 97 34.30 6.94 4.18
C VAL A 97 33.32 7.64 5.14
N HIS A 98 32.07 7.85 4.71
CA HIS A 98 31.04 8.49 5.52
C HIS A 98 29.65 8.15 5.00
N LYS A 99 28.94 7.27 5.71
CA LYS A 99 27.48 6.95 5.62
C LYS A 99 26.91 6.51 4.26
N SER A 100 27.65 6.60 3.16
CA SER A 100 27.15 6.41 1.78
C SER A 100 27.56 5.07 1.15
N PHE A 101 28.44 4.31 1.82
CA PHE A 101 28.85 2.95 1.41
C PHE A 101 27.75 1.89 1.55
N THR A 102 26.75 2.13 2.40
CA THR A 102 25.61 1.22 2.62
C THR A 102 24.49 1.37 1.59
N SER A 103 24.65 2.25 0.60
CA SER A 103 23.67 2.45 -0.46
C SER A 103 23.68 1.25 -1.41
N PRO A 104 22.53 0.60 -1.66
CA PRO A 104 22.43 -0.51 -2.61
C PRO A 104 22.93 -0.16 -4.03
N ALA A 105 22.75 1.09 -4.46
CA ALA A 105 23.22 1.57 -5.75
C ALA A 105 24.75 1.60 -5.85
N TYR A 106 25.42 1.88 -4.73
CA TYR A 106 26.87 1.91 -4.65
C TYR A 106 27.46 0.50 -4.71
N LEU A 107 26.88 -0.44 -3.95
CA LEU A 107 27.29 -1.85 -3.97
C LEU A 107 27.07 -2.50 -5.35
N ALA A 108 25.98 -2.17 -6.05
CA ALA A 108 25.75 -2.62 -7.42
C ALA A 108 26.79 -2.08 -8.41
N SER A 109 27.22 -0.82 -8.23
CA SER A 109 28.29 -0.23 -9.04
C SER A 109 29.66 -0.86 -8.75
N LEU A 110 29.93 -1.23 -7.49
CA LEU A 110 31.13 -1.96 -7.08
C LEU A 110 31.23 -3.31 -7.78
N LYS A 111 30.15 -4.10 -7.77
CA LYS A 111 30.12 -5.37 -8.51
C LYS A 111 30.33 -5.18 -10.01
N THR A 112 29.65 -4.21 -10.62
CA THR A 112 29.81 -3.97 -12.07
C THR A 112 31.26 -3.68 -12.43
N SER A 113 31.97 -2.93 -11.59
CA SER A 113 33.40 -2.67 -11.75
C SER A 113 34.26 -3.93 -11.52
N LEU A 114 33.98 -4.71 -10.46
CA LEU A 114 34.69 -5.97 -10.16
C LEU A 114 34.47 -7.05 -11.25
N ASP A 115 33.26 -7.12 -11.80
CA ASP A 115 32.91 -7.96 -12.94
C ASP A 115 33.66 -7.53 -14.20
N ALA A 116 33.77 -6.21 -14.44
CA ALA A 116 34.49 -5.66 -15.58
C ALA A 116 36.02 -5.87 -15.49
N GLU A 117 36.57 -5.93 -14.27
CA GLU A 117 37.97 -6.26 -14.01
C GLU A 117 38.24 -7.78 -14.00
N GLY A 118 37.21 -8.60 -14.26
CA GLY A 118 37.35 -10.05 -14.46
C GLY A 118 37.44 -10.86 -13.17
N ASN A 119 37.30 -10.23 -12.00
CA ASN A 119 37.38 -10.92 -10.72
C ASN A 119 36.03 -11.38 -10.20
N GLY A 120 34.91 -10.72 -10.54
CA GLY A 120 33.52 -11.20 -10.31
C GLY A 120 33.15 -11.63 -8.87
N GLU A 121 34.08 -11.49 -7.93
CA GLU A 121 33.99 -11.98 -6.56
C GLU A 121 33.21 -10.98 -5.73
N ILE A 122 32.29 -11.51 -4.92
CA ILE A 122 31.56 -10.71 -3.94
C ILE A 122 32.57 -10.33 -2.85
N PRO A 123 32.68 -9.04 -2.49
CA PRO A 123 33.59 -8.61 -1.44
C PRO A 123 33.35 -9.36 -0.12
N PRO A 124 34.39 -9.72 0.63
CA PRO A 124 34.28 -10.25 1.99
C PRO A 124 33.38 -9.35 2.86
N GLY A 125 32.50 -9.97 3.65
CA GLY A 125 31.56 -9.26 4.50
C GLY A 125 30.31 -8.69 3.79
N VAL A 126 30.19 -8.87 2.47
CA VAL A 126 28.99 -8.54 1.69
C VAL A 126 28.26 -9.82 1.28
N GLU A 127 26.94 -9.86 1.49
CA GLU A 127 26.06 -10.92 1.02
C GLU A 127 25.11 -10.41 -0.06
N ILE A 128 24.73 -11.29 -0.98
CA ILE A 128 23.64 -11.05 -1.93
C ILE A 128 22.37 -11.62 -1.32
N GLU A 129 21.42 -10.74 -1.05
CA GLU A 129 20.05 -11.13 -0.71
C GLU A 129 19.16 -10.93 -1.91
N GLU A 130 18.29 -11.90 -2.20
CA GLU A 130 17.14 -11.63 -3.04
C GLU A 130 16.21 -10.68 -2.29
N SER A 131 16.06 -9.45 -2.78
CA SER A 131 14.97 -8.61 -2.30
C SER A 131 13.65 -9.24 -2.72
N GLY A 132 12.81 -9.54 -1.74
CA GLY A 132 11.41 -9.91 -1.99
C GLY A 132 10.76 -8.76 -2.73
N GLY A 133 10.44 -8.95 -4.02
CA GLY A 133 9.90 -7.90 -4.87
C GLY A 133 8.73 -7.18 -4.20
N TYR A 134 8.77 -5.85 -4.17
CA TYR A 134 7.83 -5.02 -3.42
C TYR A 134 6.61 -4.63 -4.26
N VAL A 135 5.48 -4.38 -3.60
CA VAL A 135 4.24 -3.99 -4.28
C VAL A 135 4.16 -2.47 -4.43
N THR A 136 3.88 -2.02 -5.65
CA THR A 136 3.66 -0.61 -6.00
C THR A 136 2.36 -0.42 -6.73
N SER A 137 1.68 0.71 -6.50
CA SER A 137 0.58 1.16 -7.33
C SER A 137 0.96 2.43 -8.09
N ARG A 138 0.51 2.52 -9.34
CA ARG A 138 0.60 3.71 -10.17
C ARG A 138 -0.78 4.06 -10.70
N LEU A 139 -1.08 5.35 -10.68
CA LEU A 139 -2.29 5.93 -11.27
C LEU A 139 -1.83 6.88 -12.37
N SER A 140 -2.26 6.62 -13.61
CA SER A 140 -2.19 7.62 -14.68
C SER A 140 -3.17 8.77 -14.42
N ASP A 141 -3.03 9.89 -15.13
CA ASP A 141 -3.97 11.03 -15.00
C ASP A 141 -5.42 10.62 -15.31
N LYS A 142 -5.61 9.72 -16.28
CA LYS A 142 -6.92 9.15 -16.60
C LYS A 142 -7.47 8.34 -15.42
N GLN A 143 -6.66 7.43 -14.86
CA GLN A 143 -7.03 6.61 -13.71
C GLN A 143 -7.32 7.45 -12.46
N MET A 144 -6.58 8.53 -12.26
CA MET A 144 -6.83 9.49 -11.18
C MET A 144 -8.23 10.11 -11.31
N LYS A 145 -8.60 10.59 -12.51
CA LYS A 145 -9.94 11.15 -12.76
C LYS A 145 -11.04 10.10 -12.60
N ASN A 146 -10.81 8.87 -13.06
CA ASN A 146 -11.75 7.76 -12.89
C ASN A 146 -11.98 7.45 -11.41
N MET A 147 -10.91 7.45 -10.60
CA MET A 147 -10.98 7.24 -9.16
C MET A 147 -11.73 8.37 -8.45
N GLU A 148 -11.46 9.64 -8.83
CA GLU A 148 -12.19 10.81 -8.31
C GLU A 148 -13.70 10.68 -8.59
N ALA A 149 -14.07 10.33 -9.82
CA ALA A 149 -15.47 10.12 -10.21
C ALA A 149 -16.11 8.96 -9.45
N ALA A 150 -15.42 7.82 -9.30
CA ALA A 150 -15.93 6.67 -8.57
C ALA A 150 -16.16 6.97 -7.09
N VAL A 151 -15.23 7.66 -6.43
CA VAL A 151 -15.36 8.08 -5.02
C VAL A 151 -16.51 9.06 -4.86
N GLU A 152 -16.65 10.02 -5.77
CA GLU A 152 -17.73 10.99 -5.74
C GLU A 152 -19.11 10.33 -5.94
N SER A 153 -19.23 9.39 -6.88
CA SER A 153 -20.46 8.60 -7.05
C SER A 153 -20.80 7.78 -5.81
N ALA A 154 -19.80 7.14 -5.18
CA ALA A 154 -20.01 6.39 -3.94
C ALA A 154 -20.48 7.27 -2.79
N ARG A 155 -19.92 8.49 -2.65
CA ARG A 155 -20.36 9.47 -1.65
C ARG A 155 -21.82 9.86 -1.85
N ARG A 156 -22.22 10.16 -3.10
CA ARG A 156 -23.60 10.52 -3.44
C ARG A 156 -24.58 9.40 -3.14
N LEU A 157 -24.22 8.17 -3.49
CA LEU A 157 -25.04 6.99 -3.18
C LEU A 157 -25.22 6.83 -1.67
N ASN A 158 -24.14 6.96 -0.89
CA ASN A 158 -24.21 6.83 0.56
C ASN A 158 -25.07 7.94 1.21
N ALA A 159 -24.98 9.17 0.70
CA ALA A 159 -25.83 10.27 1.14
C ALA A 159 -27.30 10.01 0.81
N ALA A 160 -27.61 9.55 -0.41
CA ALA A 160 -28.97 9.20 -0.83
C ALA A 160 -29.55 8.06 0.03
N TRP A 161 -28.77 7.02 0.32
CA TRP A 161 -29.17 5.92 1.19
C TRP A 161 -29.45 6.40 2.63
N SER A 162 -28.60 7.28 3.15
CA SER A 162 -28.79 7.84 4.49
C SER A 162 -30.06 8.70 4.56
N ALA A 163 -30.34 9.49 3.52
CA ALA A 163 -31.58 10.29 3.42
C ALA A 163 -32.82 9.39 3.34
N PHE A 164 -32.79 8.36 2.49
CA PHE A 164 -33.87 7.38 2.40
C PHE A 164 -34.16 6.70 3.75
N ASN A 165 -33.13 6.25 4.46
CA ASN A 165 -33.32 5.62 5.78
C ASN A 165 -33.87 6.58 6.83
N ALA A 166 -33.51 7.86 6.76
CA ALA A 166 -34.06 8.88 7.65
C ALA A 166 -35.55 9.11 7.37
N GLU A 167 -35.93 9.20 6.09
CA GLU A 167 -37.34 9.30 5.68
C GLU A 167 -38.13 8.06 6.07
N PHE A 168 -37.57 6.86 5.86
CA PHE A 168 -38.21 5.60 6.24
C PHE A 168 -38.47 5.51 7.75
N ARG A 169 -37.50 5.89 8.58
CA ARG A 169 -37.66 5.93 10.04
C ARG A 169 -38.66 7.00 10.50
N ALA A 170 -38.72 8.14 9.80
CA ALA A 170 -39.71 9.17 10.09
C ALA A 170 -41.13 8.63 9.84
N ILE A 171 -41.34 7.92 8.73
CA ILE A 171 -42.62 7.27 8.43
C ILE A 171 -42.95 6.21 9.48
N GLU A 172 -42.02 5.32 9.85
CA GLU A 172 -42.25 4.32 10.91
C GLU A 172 -42.70 4.98 12.21
N SER A 173 -42.03 6.06 12.63
CA SER A 173 -42.39 6.79 13.85
C SER A 173 -43.76 7.48 13.78
N GLU A 174 -44.16 7.98 12.61
CA GLU A 174 -45.49 8.56 12.39
C GLU A 174 -46.58 7.49 12.44
N THR A 175 -46.34 6.32 11.84
CA THR A 175 -47.26 5.17 11.94
C THR A 175 -47.41 4.67 13.36
N GLU A 176 -46.32 4.52 14.12
CA GLU A 176 -46.37 4.09 15.53
C GLU A 176 -47.16 5.09 16.39
N SER A 177 -46.95 6.40 16.19
CA SER A 177 -47.70 7.45 16.91
C SER A 177 -49.20 7.51 16.56
N ASN A 178 -49.57 7.13 15.33
CA ASN A 178 -50.97 7.10 14.90
C ASN A 178 -51.70 5.87 15.43
N THR A 179 -51.04 4.72 15.59
CA THR A 179 -51.62 3.55 16.26
C THR A 179 -51.84 3.77 17.77
N GLU A 180 -50.99 4.54 18.44
CA GLU A 180 -51.13 4.82 19.88
C GLU A 180 -52.24 5.86 20.17
N ASN A 181 -52.52 6.76 19.22
CA ASN A 181 -53.62 7.74 19.33
C ASN A 181 -55.01 7.18 18.95
N ASP A 182 -55.08 6.09 18.17
CA ASP A 182 -56.35 5.43 17.82
C ASP A 182 -56.87 4.54 18.96
N GLU A 183 -55.99 3.98 19.81
CA GLU A 183 -56.40 3.18 20.99
C GLU A 183 -56.92 4.05 22.17
N THR A 184 -56.68 5.36 22.16
CA THR A 184 -57.13 6.28 23.24
C THR A 184 -58.41 7.05 22.93
N SER A 185 -59.00 6.87 21.74
CA SER A 185 -60.20 7.62 21.29
C SER A 185 -61.52 6.84 21.36
N GLU A 186 -61.54 5.57 21.80
CA GLU A 186 -62.78 4.77 21.93
C GLU A 186 -63.44 4.76 23.33
N GLU A 187 -62.89 5.44 24.36
CA GLU A 187 -63.56 5.58 25.66
C GLU A 187 -64.13 7.00 25.86
N GLY A 188 -65.21 7.32 25.16
CA GLY A 188 -65.80 8.65 25.29
C GLY A 188 -67.20 8.86 24.75
N GLU A 189 -68.00 7.82 24.51
CA GLU A 189 -69.39 8.04 24.07
C GLU A 189 -70.37 6.95 24.52
N THR A 190 -70.73 6.94 25.80
CA THR A 190 -72.01 6.35 26.24
C THR A 190 -72.64 7.14 27.38
N LYS A 191 -73.74 7.84 27.03
CA LYS A 191 -74.96 8.18 27.78
C LYS A 191 -74.89 8.61 29.25
#